data_AF-A0A8S4GPE5-F1
#
_entry.id   AF-A0A8S4GPE5-F1
#
_cell.length_a   1.000
_cell.length_b   1.000
_cell.length_c   1.000
_cell.angle_alpha   90.00
_cell.angle_beta   90.00
_cell.angle_gamma   90.00
#
_symmetry.space_group_name_H-M   'P 1'
#
loop_
_entity.id
_entity.type
_entity.pdbx_description
1 polymer ?
#
loop_
_entity_poly.entity_id
_entity_poly.type
_entity_poly.pdbx_seq_one_letter_code
_entity_poly.pdbx_strand_id
1 'polypeptide(L)'
;MVSGRVKTWLKEEGEYIGTHELVAEIETESLMPDDGSVEPTGQGNKTTVMLLEVVDDGYVARRIAAEGEELQVGAPIAVLCEDEEAVEGLADHVPPYSDLEGQGVPVGAQAIWQAYFKNPEDKAQGCD
;
A
#
# COMPACT_ATOMS: atom_id res chain seq x y z
N MET A 1 12.16 3.10 7.22
CA MET A 1 11.74 3.13 5.81
C MET A 1 11.14 4.49 5.55
N VAL A 2 11.63 5.21 4.54
CA VAL A 2 11.17 6.58 4.23
C VAL A 2 10.31 6.61 2.96
N SER A 3 10.48 5.63 2.07
CA SER A 3 9.73 5.49 0.82
C SER A 3 9.55 4.03 0.39
N GLY A 4 8.64 3.83 -0.56
CA GLY A 4 8.41 2.56 -1.25
C GLY A 4 7.92 2.80 -2.68
N ARG A 5 8.28 1.90 -3.59
CA ARG A 5 7.88 1.91 -5.00
C ARG A 5 6.67 1.01 -5.21
N VAL A 6 5.64 1.48 -5.91
CA VAL A 6 4.54 0.62 -6.31
C VAL A 6 5.09 -0.39 -7.32
N LYS A 7 5.13 -1.67 -6.96
CA LYS A 7 5.64 -2.72 -7.82
C LYS A 7 4.54 -3.24 -8.74
N THR A 8 3.37 -3.52 -8.18
CA THR A 8 2.23 -4.07 -8.92
C THR A 8 0.92 -3.67 -8.25
N TRP A 9 -0.05 -3.19 -9.02
CA TRP A 9 -1.42 -3.05 -8.54
C TRP A 9 -2.14 -4.39 -8.66
N LEU A 10 -2.83 -4.79 -7.60
CA LEU A 10 -3.65 -6.01 -7.57
C LEU A 10 -5.13 -5.72 -7.85
N LYS A 11 -5.48 -4.43 -7.91
CA LYS A 11 -6.83 -3.90 -8.09
C LYS A 11 -6.87 -2.79 -9.13
N GLU A 12 -7.97 -2.71 -9.85
CA GLU A 12 -8.22 -1.70 -10.87
C GLU A 12 -9.16 -0.59 -10.37
N GLU A 13 -9.15 0.56 -11.05
CA GLU A 13 -10.11 1.65 -10.79
C GLU A 13 -11.54 1.18 -11.14
N GLY A 14 -12.49 1.51 -10.27
CA GLY A 14 -13.87 1.05 -10.31
C GLY A 14 -14.11 -0.33 -9.68
N GLU A 15 -13.07 -1.03 -9.22
CA GLU A 15 -13.23 -2.34 -8.58
C GLU A 15 -13.65 -2.18 -7.11
N TYR A 16 -14.59 -3.03 -6.66
CA TYR A 16 -14.90 -3.16 -5.23
C TYR A 16 -13.82 -3.98 -4.51
N ILE A 17 -13.47 -3.53 -3.31
CA ILE A 17 -12.51 -4.17 -2.42
C ILE A 17 -13.10 -4.30 -1.04
N GLY A 18 -12.93 -5.48 -0.45
CA GLY A 18 -13.31 -5.74 0.93
C GLY A 18 -12.26 -5.29 1.94
N THR A 19 -12.68 -5.11 3.19
CA THR A 19 -11.79 -4.93 4.33
C THR A 19 -10.75 -6.05 4.39
N HIS A 20 -9.48 -5.69 4.62
CA HIS A 20 -8.31 -6.59 4.65
C HIS A 20 -7.97 -7.27 3.32
N GLU A 21 -8.53 -6.81 2.20
CA GLU A 21 -8.12 -7.28 0.88
C GLU A 21 -6.83 -6.60 0.42
N LEU A 22 -6.04 -7.33 -0.35
CA LEU A 22 -4.76 -6.84 -0.88
C LEU A 22 -4.98 -5.98 -2.12
N VAL A 23 -4.35 -4.81 -2.16
CA VAL A 23 -4.54 -3.82 -3.25
C VAL A 23 -3.29 -3.56 -4.08
N ALA A 24 -2.09 -3.70 -3.51
CA ALA A 24 -0.85 -3.49 -4.22
C ALA A 24 0.32 -4.22 -3.58
N GLU A 25 1.34 -4.49 -4.39
CA GLU A 25 2.68 -4.84 -3.94
C GLU A 25 3.56 -3.58 -3.90
N ILE A 26 4.23 -3.34 -2.78
CA ILE A 26 5.17 -2.22 -2.59
C ILE A 26 6.58 -2.79 -2.46
N GLU A 27 7.47 -2.38 -3.33
CA GLU A 27 8.90 -2.68 -3.25
C GLU A 27 9.63 -1.60 -2.44
N THR A 28 10.51 -2.01 -1.55
CA THR A 28 11.32 -1.08 -0.74
C THR A 28 12.71 -1.62 -0.51
N GLU A 29 13.67 -0.73 -0.30
CA GLU A 29 15.02 -1.12 0.08
C GLU A 29 15.02 -1.69 1.51
N SER A 30 15.64 -2.85 1.68
CA SER A 30 15.77 -3.46 2.99
C SER A 30 16.84 -2.72 3.80
N LEU A 31 16.43 -2.09 4.91
CA LEU A 31 17.34 -1.49 5.91
C LEU A 31 17.78 -2.49 6.98
N MET A 32 17.58 -3.81 6.77
CA MET A 32 18.03 -4.82 7.72
C MET A 32 19.54 -4.62 7.95
N PRO A 33 19.99 -4.39 9.20
CA PRO A 33 21.41 -4.30 9.48
C PRO A 33 22.07 -5.64 9.13
N ASP A 34 23.28 -5.54 8.58
CA ASP A 34 24.17 -6.66 8.24
C ASP A 34 24.72 -7.33 9.52
N ASP A 35 23.85 -7.65 10.50
CA ASP A 35 24.24 -8.36 11.72
C ASP A 35 24.35 -9.89 11.51
N GLY A 36 24.44 -10.31 10.24
CA GLY A 36 25.21 -11.48 9.84
C GLY A 36 24.53 -12.83 10.03
N SER A 37 23.21 -12.90 10.27
CA SER A 37 22.51 -14.19 10.36
C SER A 37 21.88 -14.70 9.05
N VAL A 38 22.28 -14.17 7.88
CA VAL A 38 21.98 -14.76 6.57
C VAL A 38 23.18 -14.57 5.64
N GLU A 39 23.81 -15.67 5.24
CA GLU A 39 24.96 -15.70 4.32
C GLU A 39 24.66 -14.95 2.99
N PRO A 40 25.50 -13.98 2.57
CA PRO A 40 25.28 -13.21 1.35
C PRO A 40 25.86 -13.96 0.15
N THR A 41 25.09 -14.83 -0.48
CA THR A 41 25.46 -15.37 -1.80
C THR A 41 24.98 -14.42 -2.90
N GLY A 42 25.74 -13.34 -3.12
CA GLY A 42 25.73 -12.59 -4.39
C GLY A 42 24.99 -11.25 -4.40
N GLN A 43 25.76 -10.17 -4.54
CA GLN A 43 25.49 -8.90 -5.22
C GLN A 43 24.02 -8.46 -5.41
N GLY A 44 23.56 -7.52 -4.58
CA GLY A 44 22.39 -6.68 -4.87
C GLY A 44 21.85 -6.00 -3.62
N ASN A 45 21.42 -4.73 -3.73
CA ASN A 45 20.52 -4.14 -2.74
C ASN A 45 19.35 -5.11 -2.54
N LYS A 46 19.19 -5.64 -1.33
CA LYS A 46 18.08 -6.54 -1.04
C LYS A 46 16.81 -5.70 -1.04
N THR A 47 16.00 -5.80 -2.09
CA THR A 47 14.66 -5.23 -2.09
C THR A 47 13.71 -6.18 -1.39
N THR A 48 12.80 -5.63 -0.59
CA THR A 48 11.73 -6.37 0.08
C THR A 48 10.43 -5.98 -0.58
N VAL A 49 9.60 -6.97 -0.90
CA VAL A 49 8.24 -6.75 -1.43
C VAL A 49 7.26 -6.90 -0.27
N MET A 50 6.44 -5.88 -0.07
CA MET A 50 5.41 -5.81 0.95
C MET A 50 4.03 -5.83 0.29
N LEU A 51 3.05 -6.40 0.96
CA LEU A 51 1.67 -6.42 0.50
C LEU A 51 0.90 -5.31 1.21
N LEU A 52 0.25 -4.45 0.45
CA LEU A 52 -0.62 -3.41 0.98
C LEU A 52 -2.05 -3.95 1.09
N GLU A 53 -2.59 -3.91 2.30
CA GLU A 53 -4.00 -4.20 2.59
C GLU A 53 -4.79 -2.91 2.79
N VAL A 54 -6.08 -2.92 2.48
CA VAL A 54 -7.01 -1.85 2.86
C VAL A 54 -7.70 -2.16 4.17
N VAL A 55 -7.91 -1.12 4.99
CA VAL A 55 -8.60 -1.25 6.29
C VAL A 55 -10.10 -1.04 6.14
N ASP A 56 -10.52 -0.28 5.14
CA ASP A 56 -11.92 0.01 4.84
C ASP A 56 -12.32 -0.66 3.52
N ASP A 57 -13.59 -1.06 3.41
CA ASP A 57 -14.16 -1.55 2.15
C ASP A 57 -14.74 -0.40 1.30
N GLY A 58 -14.90 -0.65 0.00
CA GLY A 58 -15.44 0.32 -0.94
C GLY A 58 -14.94 0.08 -2.36
N TYR A 59 -15.05 1.10 -3.21
CA TYR A 59 -14.62 1.07 -4.60
C TYR A 59 -13.31 1.85 -4.76
N VAL A 60 -12.38 1.33 -5.58
CA VAL A 60 -11.18 2.08 -5.98
C VAL A 60 -11.61 3.22 -6.91
N ALA A 61 -11.85 4.40 -6.37
CA ALA A 61 -12.20 5.56 -7.18
C ALA A 61 -11.05 6.01 -8.08
N ARG A 62 -9.82 5.93 -7.56
CA ARG A 62 -8.60 6.36 -8.28
C ARG A 62 -7.35 5.72 -7.70
N ARG A 63 -6.40 5.34 -8.56
CA ARG A 63 -5.00 5.06 -8.20
C ARG A 63 -4.20 6.35 -8.34
N ILE A 64 -3.62 6.82 -7.24
CA ILE A 64 -2.86 8.08 -7.23
C ILE A 64 -1.46 7.87 -7.82
N ALA A 65 -0.85 6.72 -7.55
CA ALA A 65 0.49 6.38 -8.00
C ALA A 65 0.48 5.26 -9.06
N ALA A 66 1.27 5.45 -10.11
CA ALA A 66 1.46 4.43 -11.13
C ALA A 66 2.41 3.31 -10.68
N GLU A 67 2.36 2.16 -11.34
CA GLU A 67 3.40 1.14 -11.17
C GLU A 67 4.77 1.71 -11.55
N GLY A 68 5.77 1.41 -10.72
CA GLY A 68 7.11 1.95 -10.80
C GLY A 68 7.29 3.32 -10.14
N GLU A 69 6.22 3.98 -9.68
CA GLU A 69 6.31 5.25 -8.97
C GLU A 69 6.70 5.07 -7.50
N GLU A 70 7.47 6.01 -6.95
CA GLU A 70 7.96 5.98 -5.58
C GLU A 70 7.19 6.96 -4.70
N LEU A 71 6.68 6.46 -3.58
CA LEU A 71 5.88 7.20 -2.62
C LEU A 71 6.61 7.30 -1.28
N GLN A 72 6.46 8.44 -0.62
CA GLN A 72 6.88 8.59 0.78
C GLN A 72 5.89 7.88 1.70
N VAL A 73 6.38 7.42 2.85
CA VAL A 73 5.50 6.94 3.92
C VAL A 73 4.48 8.03 4.28
N GLY A 74 3.21 7.63 4.43
CA GLY A 74 2.11 8.55 4.69
C GLY A 74 1.52 9.23 3.45
N ALA A 75 2.08 9.01 2.25
CA ALA A 75 1.49 9.52 1.02
C ALA A 75 0.19 8.78 0.69
N PRO A 76 -0.86 9.50 0.26
CA PRO A 76 -2.04 8.87 -0.33
C PRO A 76 -1.64 8.03 -1.56
N ILE A 77 -2.12 6.79 -1.62
CA ILE A 77 -1.82 5.86 -2.73
C ILE A 77 -3.05 5.58 -3.61
N ALA A 78 -4.25 5.63 -3.03
CA ALA A 78 -5.52 5.50 -3.72
C ALA A 78 -6.60 6.35 -3.04
N VAL A 79 -7.68 6.61 -3.77
CA VAL A 79 -8.94 7.16 -3.27
C VAL A 79 -9.96 6.04 -3.23
N LEU A 80 -10.63 5.85 -2.09
CA LEU A 80 -11.75 4.92 -1.95
C LEU A 80 -13.07 5.69 -1.81
N CYS A 81 -14.16 5.11 -2.29
CA CYS A 81 -15.52 5.62 -2.06
C CYS A 81 -16.50 4.49 -1.73
N GLU A 82 -17.55 4.80 -0.97
CA GLU A 82 -18.55 3.81 -0.56
C GLU A 82 -19.47 3.40 -1.74
N ASP A 83 -19.77 4.36 -2.63
CA ASP A 83 -20.71 4.17 -3.74
C ASP A 83 -19.98 4.06 -5.09
N GLU A 84 -20.35 3.05 -5.90
CA GLU A 84 -19.83 2.87 -7.26
C GLU A 84 -20.10 4.09 -8.16
N GLU A 85 -21.25 4.73 -7.98
CA GLU A 85 -21.68 5.92 -8.72
C GLU A 85 -20.76 7.14 -8.47
N ALA A 86 -20.05 7.16 -7.33
CA ALA A 86 -19.14 8.25 -6.97
C ALA A 86 -17.75 8.11 -7.64
N VAL A 87 -17.40 6.95 -8.19
CA VAL A 87 -16.10 6.67 -8.80
C VAL A 87 -15.76 7.70 -9.88
N GLU A 88 -16.68 7.95 -10.82
CA GLU A 88 -16.45 8.91 -11.91
C GLU A 88 -16.21 10.33 -11.40
N GLY A 89 -16.94 10.74 -10.36
CA GLY A 89 -16.79 12.08 -9.74
C GLY A 89 -15.48 12.28 -8.98
N LEU A 90 -14.77 11.19 -8.67
CA LEU A 90 -13.54 11.18 -7.88
C LEU A 90 -12.29 10.81 -8.70
N ALA A 91 -12.44 10.52 -10.00
CA ALA A 91 -11.34 10.13 -10.89
C ALA A 91 -10.17 11.15 -10.88
N ASP A 92 -10.47 12.44 -10.73
CA ASP A 92 -9.46 13.51 -10.68
C ASP A 92 -9.12 13.98 -9.27
N HIS A 93 -9.65 13.34 -8.22
CA HIS A 93 -9.38 13.71 -6.84
C HIS A 93 -7.97 13.29 -6.40
N VAL A 94 -7.20 14.24 -5.86
CA VAL A 94 -5.94 13.97 -5.16
C VAL A 94 -6.05 14.62 -3.79
N PRO A 95 -6.18 13.84 -2.70
CA PRO A 95 -6.21 14.40 -1.37
C PRO A 95 -4.85 15.05 -1.04
N PRO A 96 -4.84 16.15 -0.28
CA PRO A 96 -3.59 16.79 0.11
C PRO A 96 -2.73 15.82 0.94
N TYR A 97 -1.41 15.87 0.72
CA TYR A 97 -0.44 15.23 1.61
C TYR A 97 -0.47 15.99 2.94
N SER A 98 -1.20 15.49 3.93
CA SER A 98 -1.08 16.01 5.28
C SER A 98 0.21 15.45 5.87
N ASP A 99 1.24 16.28 5.99
CA ASP A 99 2.34 16.01 6.93
C ASP A 99 1.68 15.60 8.26
N LEU A 100 2.11 14.50 8.85
CA LEU A 100 1.55 13.90 10.08
C LEU A 100 1.64 14.81 11.33
N GLU A 101 1.89 16.11 11.15
CA GLU A 101 1.87 17.16 12.16
C GLU A 101 0.59 18.02 12.04
N GLY A 102 -0.56 17.40 12.29
CA GLY A 102 -1.61 18.08 13.07
C GLY A 102 -2.53 19.08 12.35
N GLN A 103 -2.92 18.87 11.09
CA GLN A 103 -4.07 19.61 10.52
C GLN A 103 -5.05 18.69 9.79
N GLY A 104 -6.20 18.50 10.43
CA GLY A 104 -7.51 18.10 9.89
C GLY A 104 -7.52 17.12 8.72
N VAL A 105 -7.85 15.85 9.02
CA VAL A 105 -8.21 14.84 8.01
C VAL A 105 -9.32 15.41 7.10
N PRO A 106 -9.09 15.60 5.79
CA PRO A 106 -10.15 15.96 4.86
C PRO A 106 -11.18 14.83 4.75
N VAL A 107 -12.43 15.21 4.53
CA VAL A 107 -13.58 14.29 4.45
C VAL A 107 -13.42 13.29 3.29
N GLY A 108 -13.35 12.00 3.62
CA GLY A 108 -13.27 10.85 2.71
C GLY A 108 -12.43 9.72 3.34
N ALA A 109 -12.83 8.45 3.17
CA ALA A 109 -12.07 7.31 3.68
C ALA A 109 -10.70 7.23 2.98
N GLN A 110 -9.63 7.30 3.75
CA GLN A 110 -8.25 7.29 3.23
C GLN A 110 -7.62 5.93 3.50
N ALA A 111 -7.19 5.25 2.44
CA ALA A 111 -6.27 4.13 2.58
C ALA A 111 -4.86 4.68 2.85
N ILE A 112 -4.44 4.66 4.11
CA ILE A 112 -3.08 5.00 4.52
C ILE A 112 -2.18 3.76 4.47
N TRP A 113 -0.95 3.92 3.99
CA TRP A 113 0.03 2.85 3.98
C TRP A 113 0.43 2.47 5.42
N GLN A 114 -0.07 1.33 5.90
CA GLN A 114 0.43 0.63 7.09
C GLN A 114 0.70 -0.81 6.69
N ALA A 115 1.92 -1.29 6.95
CA ALA A 115 2.31 -2.64 6.55
C ALA A 115 2.96 -3.39 7.72
N TYR A 116 2.60 -4.66 7.87
CA TYR A 116 3.11 -5.56 8.90
C TYR A 116 4.14 -6.53 8.31
N PHE A 117 5.14 -6.90 9.12
CA PHE A 117 6.14 -7.90 8.76
C PHE A 117 5.49 -9.29 8.74
N LYS A 118 5.44 -9.95 7.58
CA LYS A 118 5.03 -11.36 7.50
C LYS A 118 6.25 -12.23 7.82
N ASN A 119 6.18 -12.99 8.92
CA ASN A 119 7.19 -13.99 9.21
C ASN A 119 7.22 -15.03 8.08
N PRO A 120 8.40 -15.42 7.57
CA PRO A 120 8.51 -16.43 6.53
C PRO A 120 8.03 -17.84 6.98
N GLU A 121 7.69 -18.01 8.26
CA GLU A 121 7.27 -19.28 8.87
C GLU A 121 5.74 -19.46 8.97
N ASP A 122 4.95 -18.40 8.70
CA ASP A 122 3.48 -18.48 8.76
C ASP A 122 2.91 -19.15 7.50
N LYS A 123 3.00 -20.49 7.48
CA LYS A 123 2.20 -21.32 6.57
C LYS A 123 0.73 -21.22 6.99
N ALA A 124 -0.16 -21.05 6.01
CA ALA A 124 -1.60 -21.12 6.22
C ALA A 124 -1.95 -22.41 6.97
N GLN A 125 -2.31 -22.28 8.25
CA GLN A 125 -2.89 -23.34 9.03
C GLN A 125 -4.26 -23.62 8.41
N GLY A 126 -4.34 -24.62 7.54
CA GLY A 126 -5.62 -25.14 7.06
C GLY A 126 -6.47 -25.57 8.25
N CYS A 127 -7.73 -25.14 8.26
CA CYS A 127 -8.74 -25.73 9.12
C CYS A 127 -8.95 -27.19 8.70
N ASP A 128 -8.69 -28.11 9.64
CA ASP A 128 -9.32 -29.43 9.74
C ASP A 128 -9.98 -29.52 11.12
#